data_AF-A0A916WYI3-F1
#
_entry.id   AF-A0A916WYI3-F1
#
_cell.length_a   1.000
_cell.length_b   1.000
_cell.length_c   1.000
_cell.angle_alpha   90.00
_cell.angle_beta   90.00
_cell.angle_gamma   90.00
#
_symmetry.space_group_name_H-M   'P 1'
#
loop_
_entity.id
_entity.type
_entity.pdbx_description
1 polymer ?
#
loop_
_entity_poly.entity_id
_entity_poly.type
_entity_poly.pdbx_seq_one_letter_code
_entity_poly.pdbx_strand_id
1 'polypeptide(L)'
;MMKIEDLLAARASAFPAHLRLETDPLSEDDVLQEAQILDVRFAALIGVVGVLFELRQALQLQEASTAVLVARGVRALEWSADTPSSPHTAWSVIGSTPRVQTEGVAGGGFGLHLSLHRHGTAHLEAEHCEFYVVDVPGLPSVPPDYTEIDLRHLDGQVANWDSPCEIVGASRVSAHQ
;
A
#
# COMPACT_ATOMS: atom_id res chain seq x y z
N MET A 1 -3.01 -19.99 8.25
CA MET A 1 -2.88 -19.10 7.09
C MET A 1 -2.34 -17.79 7.61
N MET A 2 -1.40 -17.17 6.89
CA MET A 2 -0.88 -15.85 7.26
C MET A 2 -1.99 -14.81 7.06
N LYS A 3 -2.05 -13.82 7.93
CA LYS A 3 -2.91 -12.63 7.75
C LYS A 3 -2.11 -11.47 7.18
N ILE A 4 -2.81 -10.53 6.56
CA ILE A 4 -2.20 -9.27 6.10
C ILE A 4 -1.46 -8.54 7.24
N GLU A 5 -2.02 -8.52 8.45
CA GLU A 5 -1.38 -7.88 9.61
C GLU A 5 -0.01 -8.48 9.98
N ASP A 6 0.22 -9.75 9.68
CA ASP A 6 1.49 -10.42 10.00
C ASP A 6 2.65 -9.79 9.20
N LEU A 7 2.37 -9.19 8.04
CA LEU A 7 3.36 -8.48 7.21
C LEU A 7 3.95 -7.26 7.92
N LEU A 8 3.20 -6.65 8.86
CA LEU A 8 3.71 -5.53 9.65
C LEU A 8 4.86 -5.96 10.58
N ALA A 9 4.86 -7.21 11.02
CA ALA A 9 5.90 -7.80 11.85
C ALA A 9 6.99 -8.53 11.03
N ALA A 10 6.65 -9.02 9.83
CA ALA A 10 7.57 -9.78 8.99
C ALA A 10 8.69 -8.92 8.41
N ARG A 11 9.96 -9.31 8.55
CA ARG A 11 11.09 -8.61 7.94
C ARG A 11 11.82 -9.54 6.99
N ALA A 12 11.78 -9.26 5.69
CA ALA A 12 12.47 -10.07 4.71
C ALA A 12 13.86 -9.51 4.42
N SER A 13 14.91 -10.31 4.57
CA SER A 13 16.27 -9.92 4.16
C SER A 13 16.44 -9.94 2.65
N ALA A 14 15.72 -10.83 1.95
CA ALA A 14 15.62 -10.91 0.50
C ALA A 14 14.32 -11.65 0.13
N PHE A 15 13.79 -11.37 -1.07
CA PHE A 15 12.70 -12.12 -1.65
C PHE A 15 13.21 -13.14 -2.67
N PRO A 16 12.64 -14.36 -2.70
CA PRO A 16 12.85 -15.30 -3.79
C PRO A 16 12.62 -14.68 -5.17
N ALA A 17 13.35 -15.11 -6.18
CA ALA A 17 13.26 -14.55 -7.53
C ALA A 17 11.85 -14.65 -8.14
N HIS A 18 11.08 -15.68 -7.80
CA HIS A 18 9.71 -15.87 -8.29
C HIS A 18 8.68 -14.91 -7.70
N LEU A 19 9.04 -14.16 -6.64
CA LEU A 19 8.18 -13.12 -6.06
C LEU A 19 8.55 -11.72 -6.57
N ARG A 20 9.49 -11.58 -7.51
CA ARG A 20 9.86 -10.25 -7.99
C ARG A 20 8.77 -9.68 -8.88
N LEU A 21 8.45 -8.41 -8.66
CA LEU A 21 7.52 -7.67 -9.50
C LEU A 21 8.19 -7.30 -10.83
N GLU A 22 7.41 -7.30 -11.91
CA GLU A 22 7.87 -6.79 -13.21
C GLU A 22 8.02 -5.27 -13.21
N THR A 23 7.12 -4.57 -12.51
CA THR A 23 7.13 -3.12 -12.30
C THR A 23 7.17 -2.84 -10.81
N ASP A 24 8.13 -2.01 -10.37
CA ASP A 24 8.39 -1.80 -8.94
C ASP A 24 7.83 -0.43 -8.46
N PRO A 25 6.75 -0.42 -7.65
CA PRO A 25 6.16 0.81 -7.13
C PRO A 25 7.05 1.56 -6.14
N LEU A 26 8.16 0.96 -5.71
CA LEU A 26 9.15 1.61 -4.84
C LEU A 26 10.26 2.33 -5.63
N SER A 27 10.31 2.19 -6.96
CA SER A 27 11.32 2.84 -7.79
C SER A 27 10.80 3.53 -9.05
N GLU A 28 9.61 3.17 -9.52
CA GLU A 28 9.01 3.71 -10.74
C GLU A 28 7.81 4.61 -10.40
N ASP A 29 7.70 5.73 -11.11
CA ASP A 29 6.57 6.65 -10.96
C ASP A 29 5.28 6.01 -11.53
N ASP A 30 4.14 6.35 -10.95
CA ASP A 30 2.77 5.99 -11.38
C ASP A 30 2.41 4.49 -11.48
N VAL A 31 3.22 3.60 -10.91
CA VAL A 31 2.88 2.15 -10.83
C VAL A 31 1.63 1.90 -9.99
N LEU A 32 1.35 2.74 -8.99
CA LEU A 32 0.17 2.63 -8.15
C LEU A 32 -1.04 3.37 -8.72
N GLN A 33 -0.97 3.90 -9.94
CA GLN A 33 -2.10 4.57 -10.56
C GLN A 33 -3.31 3.64 -10.64
N GLU A 34 -4.50 4.18 -10.34
CA GLU A 34 -5.78 3.46 -10.24
C GLU A 34 -5.90 2.47 -9.06
N ALA A 35 -4.84 2.23 -8.28
CA ALA A 35 -4.97 1.57 -6.99
C ALA A 35 -5.78 2.44 -6.02
N GLN A 36 -6.50 1.83 -5.09
CA GLN A 36 -7.26 2.55 -4.06
C GLN A 36 -6.67 2.28 -2.68
N ILE A 37 -6.47 3.33 -1.89
CA ILE A 37 -6.14 3.17 -0.45
C ILE A 37 -7.39 2.71 0.31
N LEU A 38 -7.28 1.55 0.95
CA LEU A 38 -8.34 0.97 1.79
C LEU A 38 -8.18 1.36 3.26
N ASP A 39 -6.96 1.28 3.79
CA ASP A 39 -6.66 1.57 5.19
C ASP A 39 -5.18 1.94 5.38
N VAL A 40 -4.90 2.71 6.42
CA VAL A 40 -3.55 3.05 6.87
C VAL A 40 -3.43 2.74 8.34
N ARG A 41 -2.52 1.83 8.69
CA ARG A 41 -2.28 1.40 10.07
C ARG A 41 -0.93 1.87 10.55
N PHE A 42 -0.91 2.64 11.64
CA PHE A 42 0.32 3.05 12.32
C PHE A 42 0.56 2.24 13.60
N ALA A 43 1.54 1.34 13.56
CA ALA A 43 2.00 0.56 14.70
C ALA A 43 3.09 1.35 15.48
N ALA A 44 2.65 2.30 16.30
CA ALA A 44 3.52 3.25 17.01
C ALA A 44 4.65 2.61 17.83
N LEU A 45 4.38 1.48 18.50
CA LEU A 45 5.38 0.81 19.36
C LEU A 45 6.61 0.31 18.61
N ILE A 46 6.49 0.06 17.30
CA ILE A 46 7.56 -0.47 16.46
C ILE A 46 7.94 0.50 15.32
N GLY A 47 7.32 1.68 15.26
CA GLY A 47 7.59 2.69 14.23
C GLY A 47 7.33 2.18 12.80
N VAL A 48 6.23 1.44 12.61
CA VAL A 48 5.83 0.85 11.32
C VAL A 48 4.51 1.44 10.85
N VAL A 49 4.45 1.81 9.57
CA VAL A 49 3.20 2.15 8.88
C VAL A 49 2.91 1.08 7.83
N GLY A 50 1.70 0.55 7.85
CA GLY A 50 1.14 -0.26 6.77
C GLY A 50 0.14 0.56 5.98
N VAL A 51 0.22 0.55 4.65
CA VAL A 51 -0.83 1.06 3.75
C VAL A 51 -1.41 -0.11 2.97
N LEU A 52 -2.71 -0.29 3.06
CA LEU A 52 -3.44 -1.34 2.37
C LEU A 52 -4.07 -0.78 1.10
N PHE A 53 -3.84 -1.46 -0.02
CA PHE A 53 -4.32 -1.07 -1.34
C PHE A 53 -5.25 -2.13 -1.93
N GLU A 54 -6.27 -1.66 -2.63
CA GLU A 54 -7.08 -2.41 -3.58
C GLU A 54 -6.50 -2.23 -4.99
N LEU A 55 -6.28 -3.33 -5.71
CA LEU A 55 -5.55 -3.38 -6.98
C LEU A 55 -6.40 -3.80 -8.19
N ARG A 56 -7.66 -4.22 -8.03
CA ARG A 56 -8.52 -4.70 -9.14
C ARG A 56 -8.76 -3.66 -10.26
N GLN A 57 -8.37 -2.41 -10.06
CA GLN A 57 -8.37 -1.37 -11.10
C GLN A 57 -6.96 -0.93 -11.51
N ALA A 58 -5.90 -1.30 -10.78
CA ALA A 58 -4.53 -0.91 -11.08
C ALA A 58 -3.99 -1.69 -12.28
N LEU A 59 -3.85 -1.04 -13.44
CA LEU A 59 -3.46 -1.68 -14.71
C LEU A 59 -2.05 -2.28 -14.67
N GLN A 60 -1.15 -1.68 -13.89
CA GLN A 60 0.25 -2.08 -13.79
C GLN A 60 0.45 -3.28 -12.84
N LEU A 61 -0.58 -3.65 -12.06
CA LEU A 61 -0.51 -4.69 -11.02
C LEU A 61 -1.69 -5.69 -11.11
N GLN A 62 -2.22 -5.93 -12.31
CA GLN A 62 -3.46 -6.69 -12.57
C GLN A 62 -3.49 -8.13 -12.06
N GLU A 63 -2.34 -8.73 -11.75
CA GLU A 63 -2.26 -10.13 -11.32
C GLU A 63 -2.76 -10.37 -9.89
N ALA A 64 -3.13 -9.32 -9.15
CA ALA A 64 -3.64 -9.43 -7.80
C ALA A 64 -4.73 -8.42 -7.46
N SER A 65 -5.46 -8.70 -6.39
CA SER A 65 -6.53 -7.85 -5.87
C SER A 65 -6.06 -6.90 -4.78
N THR A 66 -4.96 -7.21 -4.09
CA THR A 66 -4.55 -6.50 -2.88
C THR A 66 -3.05 -6.27 -2.84
N ALA A 67 -2.65 -5.11 -2.33
CA ALA A 67 -1.26 -4.84 -1.98
C ALA A 67 -1.10 -4.21 -0.61
N VAL A 68 0.10 -4.35 -0.05
CA VAL A 68 0.48 -3.82 1.25
C VAL A 68 1.84 -3.14 1.13
N LEU A 69 1.90 -1.85 1.38
CA LEU A 69 3.15 -1.14 1.61
C LEU A 69 3.46 -1.17 3.10
N VAL A 70 4.64 -1.66 3.48
CA VAL A 70 5.13 -1.69 4.86
C VAL A 70 6.35 -0.80 4.96
N ALA A 71 6.21 0.30 5.68
CA ALA A 71 7.24 1.29 5.91
C ALA A 71 7.76 1.20 7.34
N ARG A 72 9.09 1.14 7.51
CA ARG A 72 9.76 0.93 8.80
C ARG A 72 10.75 2.05 9.09
N GLY A 73 10.86 2.44 10.35
CA GLY A 73 11.63 3.63 10.71
C GLY A 73 10.95 4.88 10.17
N VAL A 74 9.62 4.96 10.32
CA VAL A 74 8.79 6.03 9.76
C VAL A 74 9.17 7.36 10.40
N ARG A 75 9.41 8.36 9.55
CA ARG A 75 9.78 9.74 9.92
C ARG A 75 8.65 10.73 9.67
N ALA A 76 7.85 10.48 8.64
CA ALA A 76 6.67 11.28 8.33
C ALA A 76 5.54 10.36 7.82
N LEU A 77 4.31 10.65 8.27
CA LEU A 77 3.07 10.15 7.69
C LEU A 77 2.09 11.31 7.66
N GLU A 78 1.69 11.72 6.46
CA GLU A 78 0.79 12.86 6.27
C GLU A 78 -0.36 12.46 5.35
N TRP A 79 -1.55 12.96 5.68
CA TRP A 79 -2.75 12.83 4.88
C TRP A 79 -3.44 14.18 4.82
N SER A 80 -3.83 14.61 3.62
CA SER A 80 -4.61 15.82 3.42
C SER A 80 -5.68 15.54 2.37
N ALA A 81 -6.94 15.86 2.67
CA ALA A 81 -8.01 15.75 1.70
C ALA A 81 -9.20 16.65 2.08
N ASP A 82 -10.01 16.99 1.08
CA ASP A 82 -11.30 17.62 1.32
C ASP A 82 -12.21 16.68 2.12
N THR A 83 -13.10 17.25 2.96
CA THR A 83 -14.08 16.44 3.70
C THR A 83 -15.00 15.72 2.71
N PRO A 84 -15.09 14.38 2.75
CA PRO A 84 -16.00 13.63 1.91
C PRO A 84 -17.45 14.05 2.08
N SER A 85 -18.20 14.11 0.97
CA SER A 85 -19.65 14.29 1.01
C SER A 85 -20.41 12.98 1.28
N SER A 86 -19.71 11.84 1.28
CA SER A 86 -20.23 10.50 1.53
C SER A 86 -19.43 9.80 2.63
N PRO A 87 -20.04 8.86 3.37
CA PRO A 87 -19.33 8.09 4.42
C PRO A 87 -18.20 7.23 3.85
N HIS A 88 -18.27 6.87 2.57
CA HIS A 88 -17.25 6.11 1.86
C HIS A 88 -16.69 6.92 0.71
N THR A 89 -15.37 6.90 0.57
CA THR A 89 -14.68 7.51 -0.56
C THR A 89 -13.67 6.50 -1.09
N ALA A 90 -13.76 6.22 -2.38
CA ALA A 90 -12.67 5.56 -3.08
C ALA A 90 -11.51 6.55 -3.20
N TRP A 91 -10.52 6.44 -2.31
CA TRP A 91 -9.28 7.20 -2.39
C TRP A 91 -8.35 6.59 -3.43
N SER A 92 -8.77 6.71 -4.69
CA SER A 92 -8.04 6.20 -5.86
C SER A 92 -6.82 7.09 -6.14
N VAL A 93 -5.68 6.45 -6.36
CA VAL A 93 -4.41 7.06 -6.69
C VAL A 93 -4.46 7.51 -8.16
N ILE A 94 -4.20 8.80 -8.38
CA ILE A 94 -4.07 9.38 -9.73
C ILE A 94 -2.61 9.64 -10.11
N GLY A 95 -1.70 9.63 -9.13
CA GLY A 95 -0.27 9.64 -9.35
C GLY A 95 0.50 9.15 -8.13
N SER A 96 1.65 8.52 -8.36
CA SER A 96 2.53 7.99 -7.32
C SER A 96 3.99 8.26 -7.62
N THR A 97 4.72 8.77 -6.64
CA THR A 97 6.08 9.28 -6.85
C THR A 97 7.02 8.76 -5.76
N PRO A 98 7.67 7.60 -5.95
CA PRO A 98 8.70 7.12 -5.03
C PRO A 98 10.00 7.91 -5.18
N ARG A 99 10.71 8.11 -4.06
CA ARG A 99 12.00 8.80 -4.01
C ARG A 99 12.93 8.10 -3.05
N VAL A 100 14.04 7.58 -3.57
CA VAL A 100 15.16 7.12 -2.74
C VAL A 100 16.04 8.33 -2.43
N GLN A 101 16.14 8.69 -1.15
CA GLN A 101 16.93 9.81 -0.69
C GLN A 101 18.34 9.33 -0.33
N THR A 102 19.34 9.80 -1.05
CA THR A 102 20.76 9.43 -0.84
C THR A 102 21.59 10.53 -0.17
N GLU A 103 21.06 11.75 0.00
CA GLU A 103 21.80 12.89 0.54
C GLU A 103 20.99 13.65 1.62
N GLY A 104 21.67 14.16 2.66
CA GLY A 104 21.11 15.09 3.65
C GLY A 104 20.65 14.50 4.98
N VAL A 105 20.33 13.19 5.04
CA VAL A 105 20.07 12.47 6.29
C VAL A 105 21.18 11.46 6.49
N ALA A 106 21.83 11.45 7.65
CA ALA A 106 22.79 10.40 8.00
C ALA A 106 22.06 9.05 7.93
N GLY A 107 22.31 8.27 6.87
CA GLY A 107 21.67 6.96 6.63
C GLY A 107 20.60 6.90 5.53
N GLY A 108 20.41 7.95 4.71
CA GLY A 108 19.46 7.95 3.58
C GLY A 108 17.98 7.74 3.97
N GLY A 109 17.11 7.51 2.99
CA GLY A 109 15.68 7.24 3.23
C GLY A 109 14.89 6.86 1.98
N PHE A 110 13.62 6.55 2.18
CA PHE A 110 12.60 6.41 1.16
C PHE A 110 11.46 7.38 1.43
N GLY A 111 11.00 8.07 0.39
CA GLY A 111 9.77 8.85 0.40
C GLY A 111 8.79 8.33 -0.65
N LEU A 112 7.50 8.36 -0.35
CA LEU A 112 6.42 8.12 -1.30
C LEU A 112 5.39 9.23 -1.19
N HIS A 113 5.16 9.92 -2.30
CA HIS A 113 4.07 10.87 -2.45
C HIS A 113 2.97 10.27 -3.33
N LEU A 114 1.73 10.32 -2.86
CA LEU A 114 0.55 9.89 -3.59
C LEU A 114 -0.38 11.08 -3.81
N SER A 115 -0.75 11.31 -5.07
CA SER A 115 -1.87 12.16 -5.44
C SER A 115 -3.12 11.31 -5.58
N LEU A 116 -4.21 11.72 -4.95
CA LEU A 116 -5.47 11.00 -4.89
C LEU A 116 -6.58 11.80 -5.59
N HIS A 117 -7.63 11.12 -6.03
CA HIS A 117 -8.86 11.78 -6.44
C HIS A 117 -9.39 12.73 -5.34
N ARG A 118 -10.15 13.76 -5.75
CA ARG A 118 -10.74 14.79 -4.85
C ARG A 118 -9.70 15.62 -4.08
N HIS A 119 -8.60 15.99 -4.76
CA HIS A 119 -7.51 16.79 -4.19
C HIS A 119 -6.88 16.19 -2.93
N GLY A 120 -6.98 14.86 -2.76
CA GLY A 120 -6.33 14.17 -1.67
C GLY A 120 -4.84 13.98 -1.94
N THR A 121 -4.04 14.03 -0.89
CA THR A 121 -2.63 13.67 -0.92
C THR A 121 -2.28 12.79 0.27
N ALA A 122 -1.38 11.84 0.07
CA ALA A 122 -0.75 11.09 1.13
C ALA A 122 0.77 11.13 0.95
N HIS A 123 1.49 11.28 2.05
CA HIS A 123 2.95 11.31 2.07
C HIS A 123 3.49 10.41 3.15
N LEU A 124 4.56 9.69 2.84
CA LEU A 124 5.22 8.74 3.74
C LEU A 124 6.73 8.86 3.58
N GLU A 125 7.44 8.98 4.69
CA GLU A 125 8.91 8.89 4.73
C GLU A 125 9.34 7.83 5.73
N ALA A 126 10.30 6.99 5.33
CA ALA A 126 10.78 5.88 6.13
C ALA A 126 12.23 5.49 5.77
N GLU A 127 12.83 4.63 6.59
CA GLU A 127 14.19 4.10 6.36
C GLU A 127 14.19 2.90 5.40
N HIS A 128 13.15 2.07 5.54
CA HIS A 128 12.96 0.87 4.73
C HIS A 128 11.50 0.79 4.32
N CYS A 129 11.27 0.38 3.08
CA CYS A 129 9.94 0.02 2.61
C CYS A 129 9.97 -1.33 1.92
N GLU A 130 8.95 -2.12 2.21
CA GLU A 130 8.63 -3.39 1.55
C GLU A 130 7.25 -3.20 0.91
N PHE A 131 7.08 -3.63 -0.33
CA PHE A 131 5.79 -3.66 -1.01
C PHE A 131 5.45 -5.10 -1.28
N TYR A 132 4.24 -5.52 -0.90
CA TYR A 132 3.74 -6.87 -1.09
C TYR A 132 2.51 -6.81 -1.96
N VAL A 133 2.49 -7.65 -2.99
CA VAL A 133 1.29 -8.02 -3.72
C VAL A 133 0.82 -9.34 -3.14
N VAL A 134 -0.44 -9.39 -2.72
CA VAL A 134 -1.00 -10.54 -2.03
C VAL A 134 -2.28 -11.02 -2.68
N ASP A 135 -2.45 -12.34 -2.73
CA ASP A 135 -3.72 -12.96 -3.04
C ASP A 135 -4.54 -13.11 -1.75
N VAL A 136 -5.82 -12.73 -1.81
CA VAL A 136 -6.77 -12.79 -0.70
C VAL A 136 -7.94 -13.67 -1.15
N PRO A 137 -8.02 -14.92 -0.66
CA PRO A 137 -9.05 -15.85 -1.09
C PRO A 137 -10.46 -15.33 -0.82
N GLY A 138 -11.34 -15.49 -1.80
CA GLY A 138 -12.77 -15.20 -1.65
C GLY A 138 -13.17 -13.76 -1.98
N LEU A 139 -12.23 -12.88 -2.36
CA LEU A 139 -12.60 -11.57 -2.89
C LEU A 139 -13.26 -11.69 -4.27
N PRO A 140 -14.32 -10.91 -4.55
CA PRO A 140 -14.91 -10.85 -5.88
C PRO A 140 -13.94 -10.30 -6.93
N SER A 141 -14.14 -10.67 -8.19
CA SER A 141 -13.31 -10.19 -9.31
C SER A 141 -13.49 -8.71 -9.64
N VAL A 142 -14.59 -8.10 -9.20
CA VAL A 142 -14.92 -6.69 -9.43
C VAL A 142 -14.91 -5.96 -8.09
N PRO A 143 -14.30 -4.76 -7.99
CA PRO A 143 -14.33 -3.96 -6.76
C PRO A 143 -15.76 -3.50 -6.41
N PRO A 144 -16.04 -3.21 -5.13
CA PRO A 144 -17.37 -2.73 -4.74
C PRO A 144 -17.69 -1.35 -5.29
N ASP A 145 -18.96 -1.11 -5.59
CA ASP A 145 -19.50 0.23 -5.80
C ASP A 145 -19.90 0.86 -4.46
N TYR A 146 -19.14 1.86 -4.03
CA TYR A 146 -19.37 2.56 -2.76
C TYR A 146 -20.58 3.49 -2.75
N THR A 147 -21.23 3.72 -3.90
CA THR A 147 -22.44 4.55 -3.98
C THR A 147 -23.69 3.82 -3.52
N GLU A 148 -23.69 2.49 -3.57
CA GLU A 148 -24.85 1.63 -3.27
C GLU A 148 -24.67 0.75 -2.02
N ILE A 149 -23.44 0.63 -1.48
CA ILE A 149 -23.10 -0.29 -0.38
C ILE A 149 -23.14 0.38 1.01
N ASP A 150 -23.82 -0.28 1.96
CA ASP A 150 -23.73 -0.01 3.41
C ASP A 150 -22.47 -0.67 4.01
N LEU A 151 -21.88 -0.06 5.06
CA LEU A 151 -20.69 -0.53 5.78
C LEU A 151 -20.73 -2.02 6.14
N ARG A 152 -21.92 -2.53 6.47
CA ARG A 152 -22.14 -3.94 6.87
C ARG A 152 -21.90 -4.92 5.73
N HIS A 153 -21.89 -4.45 4.49
CA HIS A 153 -21.71 -5.26 3.29
C HIS A 153 -20.33 -5.07 2.65
N LEU A 154 -19.44 -4.26 3.23
CA LEU A 154 -18.04 -4.15 2.77
C LEU A 154 -17.19 -5.34 3.21
N ASP A 155 -17.59 -6.05 4.27
CA ASP A 155 -16.90 -7.25 4.72
C ASP A 155 -16.92 -8.32 3.63
N GLY A 156 -15.74 -8.85 3.29
CA GLY A 156 -15.55 -9.78 2.18
C GLY A 156 -15.60 -9.15 0.77
N GLN A 157 -15.86 -7.85 0.62
CA GLN A 157 -15.79 -7.15 -0.68
C GLN A 157 -14.41 -6.56 -0.96
N VAL A 158 -13.68 -6.19 0.09
CA VAL A 158 -12.32 -5.67 0.06
C VAL A 158 -11.49 -6.36 1.13
N ALA A 159 -10.18 -6.38 0.92
CA ALA A 159 -9.26 -6.88 1.95
C ALA A 159 -9.28 -5.96 3.19
N ASN A 160 -9.01 -6.57 4.34
CA ASN A 160 -8.72 -5.88 5.60
C ASN A 160 -7.52 -6.54 6.28
N TRP A 161 -7.02 -5.96 7.36
CA TRP A 161 -5.83 -6.46 8.05
C TRP A 161 -5.95 -7.89 8.61
N ASP A 162 -7.17 -8.35 8.91
CA ASP A 162 -7.46 -9.70 9.39
C ASP A 162 -7.63 -10.72 8.27
N SER A 163 -7.66 -10.26 7.01
CA SER A 163 -7.84 -11.12 5.85
C SER A 163 -6.68 -12.10 5.71
N PRO A 164 -6.96 -13.40 5.46
CA PRO A 164 -5.91 -14.36 5.15
C PRO A 164 -5.31 -14.04 3.78
N CYS A 165 -4.00 -14.23 3.62
CA CYS A 165 -3.34 -13.91 2.37
C CYS A 165 -2.14 -14.82 2.06
N GLU A 166 -1.76 -14.84 0.78
CA GLU A 166 -0.51 -15.40 0.26
C GLU A 166 0.26 -14.32 -0.51
N ILE A 167 1.58 -14.22 -0.30
CA ILE A 167 2.41 -13.27 -1.07
C ILE A 167 2.66 -13.85 -2.45
N VAL A 168 2.24 -13.13 -3.48
CA VAL A 168 2.46 -13.50 -4.89
C VAL A 168 3.48 -12.58 -5.57
N GLY A 169 3.77 -11.42 -4.98
CA GLY A 169 4.81 -10.52 -5.45
C GLY A 169 5.33 -9.63 -4.33
N ALA A 170 6.58 -9.19 -4.43
CA ALA A 170 7.21 -8.33 -3.46
C ALA A 170 8.39 -7.55 -4.04
N SER A 171 8.55 -6.32 -3.56
CA SER A 171 9.74 -5.51 -3.77
C SER A 171 10.18 -4.87 -2.45
N ARG A 172 11.44 -4.43 -2.39
CA ARG A 172 11.96 -3.72 -1.22
C ARG A 172 12.96 -2.65 -1.62
N VAL A 173 12.94 -1.58 -0.87
CA VAL A 173 13.96 -0.55 -0.89
C VAL A 173 14.47 -0.34 0.53
N SER A 174 15.78 -0.14 0.62
CA SER A 174 16.44 0.20 1.87
C SER A 174 17.32 1.38 1.60
N ALA A 175 17.27 2.38 2.46
CA ALA A 175 18.32 3.37 2.47
C ALA A 175 19.66 2.67 2.68
N HIS A 176 20.65 2.95 1.82
CA HIS A 176 21.98 2.39 1.95
C HIS A 176 22.59 2.83 3.30
N GLN A 177 23.11 1.86 4.07
CA GLN A 177 24.07 2.14 5.13
C GLN A 177 25.42 2.51 4.54
#